data_AF-A0A7S0L6P3-F1
#
_entry.id   AF-A0A7S0L6P3-F1
#
_cell.length_a   1.000
_cell.length_b   1.000
_cell.length_c   1.000
_cell.angle_alpha   90.00
_cell.angle_beta   90.00
_cell.angle_gamma   90.00
#
_symmetry.space_group_name_H-M   'P 1'
#
loop_
_entity.id
_entity.type
_entity.pdbx_description
1 polymer ?
#
loop_
_entity_poly.entity_id
_entity_poly.type
_entity_poly.pdbx_seq_one_letter_code
_entity_poly.pdbx_strand_id
1 'polypeptide(L)'
;RKSARSERSLAAEQIRLALLAVACRRPLPRSAPWVHARDVPALSEIPKMSTANEKATTEGQASEETARDAARKVDQEHIIRAKVACDKVAFEAQWRLIDGVTSAQTLAAAAVLLQRHHYVEVVEERASDCRCGYPCCAANIKGRAGTPRFKISLSQRKVYDVEGLHRFCGVECSRLSHAYE
;
A
#
# COMPACT_ATOMS: atom_id res chain seq x y z
N ARG A 1 2.46 10.22 -37.09
CA ARG A 1 3.65 10.68 -36.32
C ARG A 1 3.36 11.06 -34.85
N LYS A 2 2.11 11.33 -34.45
CA LYS A 2 1.76 11.63 -33.03
C LYS A 2 1.70 10.40 -32.11
N SER A 3 1.34 9.20 -32.59
CA SER A 3 1.22 7.99 -31.73
C SER A 3 2.57 7.45 -31.23
N ALA A 4 3.61 7.45 -32.07
CA ALA A 4 4.93 6.96 -31.67
C ALA A 4 5.60 7.81 -30.57
N ARG A 5 5.19 9.08 -30.40
CA ARG A 5 5.71 9.95 -29.32
C ARG A 5 5.00 9.68 -27.99
N SER A 6 3.70 9.36 -28.02
CA SER A 6 2.95 8.94 -26.82
C SER A 6 3.31 7.52 -26.39
N GLU A 7 3.60 6.62 -27.33
CA GLU A 7 4.05 5.25 -27.01
C GLU A 7 5.44 5.24 -26.35
N ARG A 8 6.35 6.11 -26.80
CA ARG A 8 7.67 6.28 -26.17
C ARG A 8 7.58 6.90 -24.77
N SER A 9 6.64 7.81 -24.52
CA SER A 9 6.42 8.35 -23.18
C SER A 9 5.80 7.30 -22.24
N LEU A 10 4.83 6.52 -22.73
CA LEU A 10 4.24 5.40 -21.99
C LEU A 10 5.27 4.32 -21.63
N ALA A 11 6.18 3.97 -22.56
CA ALA A 11 7.25 3.01 -22.29
C ALA A 11 8.27 3.55 -21.26
N ALA A 12 8.63 4.83 -21.34
CA ALA A 12 9.50 5.48 -20.36
C ALA A 12 8.84 5.55 -18.97
N GLU A 13 7.53 5.81 -18.92
CA GLU A 13 6.75 5.80 -17.68
C GLU A 13 6.67 4.39 -17.09
N GLN A 14 6.43 3.36 -17.92
CA GLN A 14 6.42 1.96 -17.48
C GLN A 14 7.78 1.50 -16.95
N ILE A 15 8.89 1.90 -17.58
CA ILE A 15 10.24 1.60 -17.10
C ILE A 15 10.51 2.31 -15.77
N ARG A 16 10.11 3.59 -15.64
CA ARG A 16 10.23 4.35 -14.39
C ARG A 16 9.42 3.69 -13.27
N LEU A 17 8.17 3.31 -13.54
CA LEU A 17 7.31 2.60 -12.59
C LEU A 17 7.86 1.22 -12.21
N ALA A 18 8.43 0.47 -13.16
CA ALA A 18 9.06 -0.82 -12.90
C ALA A 18 10.31 -0.68 -12.02
N LEU A 19 11.17 0.31 -12.28
CA LEU A 19 12.36 0.59 -11.46
C LEU A 19 11.97 1.06 -10.04
N LEU A 20 10.93 1.88 -9.92
CA LEU A 20 10.40 2.30 -8.63
C LEU A 20 9.77 1.14 -7.86
N ALA A 21 9.02 0.26 -8.51
CA ALA A 21 8.49 -0.95 -7.90
C ALA A 21 9.59 -1.88 -7.37
N VAL A 22 10.71 -2.00 -8.09
CA VAL A 22 11.90 -2.74 -7.61
C VAL A 22 12.51 -2.05 -6.39
N ALA A 23 12.56 -0.72 -6.36
CA ALA A 23 13.05 0.05 -5.20
C ALA A 23 12.10 0.01 -3.98
N CYS A 24 10.79 -0.11 -4.21
CA CYS A 24 9.78 -0.19 -3.15
C CYS A 24 9.56 -1.61 -2.60
N ARG A 25 10.06 -2.66 -3.29
CA ARG A 25 10.12 -4.02 -2.71
C ARG A 25 11.17 -4.05 -1.61
N ARG A 26 10.73 -3.84 -0.36
CA ARG A 26 11.51 -4.18 0.83
C ARG A 26 12.02 -5.62 0.69
N PRO A 27 13.34 -5.90 0.79
CA PRO A 27 13.75 -7.21 1.24
C PRO A 27 13.17 -7.38 2.65
N LEU A 28 12.24 -8.31 2.81
CA LEU A 28 11.86 -8.79 4.14
C LEU A 28 13.15 -9.23 4.83
N PRO A 29 13.38 -8.90 6.11
CA PRO A 29 14.47 -9.48 6.85
C PRO A 29 14.28 -11.00 6.83
N ARG A 30 15.13 -11.69 6.06
CA ARG A 30 15.25 -13.14 6.12
C ARG A 30 15.75 -13.44 7.54
N SER A 31 14.96 -14.24 8.27
CA SER A 31 15.19 -14.71 9.64
C SER A 31 15.23 -13.65 10.75
N ALA A 32 14.07 -13.32 11.30
CA ALA A 32 13.96 -13.24 12.76
C ALA A 32 13.24 -14.52 13.22
N PRO A 33 13.89 -15.44 13.94
CA PRO A 33 13.18 -16.58 14.50
C PRO A 33 12.10 -16.08 15.47
N TRP A 34 10.90 -16.66 15.36
CA TRP A 34 9.84 -16.43 16.33
C TRP A 34 10.32 -16.98 17.67
N VAL A 35 10.63 -16.09 18.61
CA VAL A 35 10.89 -16.51 20.00
C VAL A 35 9.54 -16.94 20.55
N HIS A 36 9.37 -18.23 20.85
CA HIS A 36 8.14 -18.69 21.48
C HIS A 36 8.06 -18.09 22.88
N ALA A 37 6.86 -17.73 23.33
CA ALA A 37 6.64 -17.12 24.65
C ALA A 37 7.17 -17.97 25.84
N ARG A 38 7.47 -19.25 25.61
CA ARG A 38 8.04 -20.19 26.59
C ARG A 38 9.56 -20.09 26.73
N ASP A 39 10.23 -19.43 25.79
CA ASP A 39 11.68 -19.24 25.77
C ASP A 39 12.11 -17.87 26.33
N VAL A 40 11.15 -17.11 26.89
CA VAL A 40 11.42 -15.86 27.60
C VAL A 40 11.72 -16.21 29.06
N PRO A 41 12.95 -16.01 29.58
CA PRO A 41 13.28 -16.32 30.96
C PRO A 41 12.42 -15.50 31.92
N ALA A 42 12.11 -16.07 33.09
CA ALA A 42 11.34 -15.37 34.11
C ALA A 42 12.14 -14.14 34.59
N LEU A 43 11.45 -13.04 34.89
CA LEU A 43 12.10 -11.76 35.28
C LEU A 43 13.05 -11.91 36.49
N SER A 44 12.84 -12.94 37.30
CA SER A 44 13.68 -13.31 38.45
C SER A 44 15.00 -14.01 38.09
N GLU A 45 15.12 -14.54 36.89
CA GLU A 45 16.30 -15.28 36.39
C GLU A 45 17.29 -14.37 35.65
N ILE A 46 16.92 -13.10 35.41
CA ILE A 46 17.79 -12.10 34.81
C ILE A 46 18.86 -11.72 35.84
N PRO A 47 20.17 -11.96 35.58
CA PRO A 47 21.23 -11.62 36.52
C PRO A 47 21.22 -10.11 36.80
N LYS A 48 21.19 -9.73 38.09
CA LYS A 48 21.36 -8.33 38.50
C LYS A 48 22.77 -7.90 38.12
N MET A 49 22.89 -7.00 37.15
CA MET A 49 24.19 -6.45 36.75
C MET A 49 24.80 -5.68 37.92
N SER A 50 25.96 -6.12 38.38
CA SER A 50 26.77 -5.40 39.35
C SER A 50 27.30 -4.12 38.72
N THR A 51 26.99 -2.98 39.33
CA THR A 51 27.58 -1.68 38.99
C THR A 51 29.00 -1.62 39.54
N ALA A 52 29.95 -2.13 38.76
CA ALA A 52 31.37 -1.84 38.95
C ALA A 52 32.05 -1.85 37.58
N ASN A 53 32.31 -0.66 37.03
CA ASN A 53 33.58 -0.44 36.33
C ASN A 53 33.97 1.04 36.36
N GLU A 54 35.20 1.26 36.81
CA GLU A 54 35.88 2.53 36.92
C GLU A 54 36.34 3.07 35.56
N LYS A 55 36.42 4.39 35.52
CA LYS A 55 36.92 5.29 34.47
C LYS A 55 38.16 4.78 33.71
N ALA A 56 38.07 4.71 32.38
CA ALA A 56 39.09 5.25 31.44
C ALA A 56 38.75 4.91 29.96
N THR A 57 37.97 5.77 29.27
CA THR A 57 37.99 5.98 27.79
C THR A 57 37.01 7.10 27.38
N THR A 58 37.08 8.28 27.99
CA THR A 58 36.00 9.30 27.86
C THR A 58 36.05 10.17 26.59
N GLU A 59 37.15 10.23 25.85
CA GLU A 59 37.27 11.13 24.69
C GLU A 59 37.08 10.40 23.35
N GLY A 60 37.66 9.21 23.18
CA GLY A 60 37.47 8.39 21.98
C GLY A 60 36.05 7.83 21.84
N GLN A 61 35.45 7.36 22.95
CA GLN A 61 34.13 6.72 22.93
C GLN A 61 32.99 7.69 22.62
N ALA A 62 33.06 8.94 23.11
CA ALA A 62 32.07 9.97 22.79
C ALA A 62 32.13 10.40 21.31
N SER A 63 33.33 10.42 20.72
CA SER A 63 33.50 10.73 19.30
C SER A 63 32.99 9.61 18.38
N GLU A 64 33.13 8.35 18.80
CA GLU A 64 32.67 7.19 18.05
C GLU A 64 31.15 6.99 18.15
N GLU A 65 30.57 7.26 19.32
CA GLU A 65 29.11 7.22 19.53
C GLU A 65 28.41 8.35 18.74
N THR A 66 28.97 9.56 18.73
CA THR A 66 28.43 10.66 17.91
C THR A 66 28.56 10.41 16.41
N ALA A 67 29.64 9.76 15.95
CA ALA A 67 29.79 9.32 14.56
C ALA A 67 28.77 8.22 14.19
N ARG A 68 28.53 7.26 15.08
CA ARG A 68 27.51 6.21 14.91
C ARG A 68 26.09 6.79 14.88
N ASP A 69 25.82 7.78 15.71
CA ASP A 69 24.55 8.50 15.72
C ASP A 69 24.35 9.34 14.45
N ALA A 70 25.42 9.98 13.95
CA ALA A 70 25.38 10.69 12.68
C ALA A 70 25.09 9.73 11.51
N ALA A 71 25.75 8.56 11.47
CA ALA A 71 25.48 7.53 10.47
C ALA A 71 24.03 7.02 10.54
N ARG A 72 23.51 6.74 11.75
CA ARG A 72 22.11 6.34 11.95
C ARG A 72 21.12 7.37 11.43
N LYS A 73 21.38 8.66 11.65
CA LYS A 73 20.53 9.76 11.14
C LYS A 73 20.54 9.80 9.60
N VAL A 74 21.70 9.61 8.98
CA VAL A 74 21.83 9.54 7.53
C VAL A 74 21.05 8.34 6.97
N ASP A 75 21.19 7.15 7.56
CA ASP A 75 20.44 5.96 7.15
C ASP A 75 18.91 6.15 7.30
N GLN A 76 18.48 6.74 8.41
CA GLN A 76 17.08 7.09 8.63
C GLN A 76 16.56 8.06 7.57
N GLU A 77 17.34 9.09 7.25
CA GLU A 77 16.98 10.04 6.20
C GLU A 77 16.85 9.36 4.82
N HIS A 78 17.78 8.47 4.47
CA HIS A 78 17.70 7.69 3.23
C HIS A 78 16.42 6.84 3.18
N ILE A 79 16.08 6.16 4.28
CA ILE A 79 14.85 5.35 4.37
C ILE A 79 13.59 6.23 4.23
N ILE A 80 13.55 7.38 4.91
CA ILE A 80 12.43 8.32 4.85
C ILE A 80 12.27 8.84 3.42
N ARG A 81 13.36 9.29 2.78
CA ARG A 81 13.34 9.79 1.41
C ARG A 81 12.86 8.73 0.42
N ALA A 82 13.32 7.49 0.57
CA ALA A 82 12.88 6.37 -0.26
C ALA A 82 11.38 6.09 -0.08
N LYS A 83 10.89 6.07 1.18
CA LYS A 83 9.47 5.89 1.47
C LYS A 83 8.62 7.00 0.84
N VAL A 84 9.01 8.26 1.04
CA VAL A 84 8.29 9.41 0.46
C VAL A 84 8.26 9.33 -1.07
N ALA A 85 9.33 8.86 -1.71
CA ALA A 85 9.34 8.66 -3.16
C ALA A 85 8.36 7.56 -3.61
N CYS A 86 8.29 6.43 -2.88
CA CYS A 86 7.32 5.37 -3.13
C CYS A 86 5.88 5.85 -2.93
N ASP A 87 5.60 6.54 -1.82
CA ASP A 87 4.27 7.04 -1.48
C ASP A 87 3.76 8.03 -2.53
N LYS A 88 4.63 8.91 -3.05
CA LYS A 88 4.29 9.83 -4.15
C LYS A 88 3.84 9.10 -5.41
N VAL A 89 4.54 8.03 -5.78
CA VAL A 89 4.27 7.27 -7.00
C VAL A 89 2.99 6.45 -6.86
N ALA A 90 2.77 5.86 -5.68
CA ALA A 90 1.51 5.20 -5.35
C ALA A 90 0.33 6.18 -5.41
N PHE A 91 0.50 7.38 -4.85
CA PHE A 91 -0.51 8.44 -4.93
C PHE A 91 -0.82 8.86 -6.38
N GLU A 92 0.19 9.06 -7.22
CA GLU A 92 0.01 9.37 -8.65
C GLU A 92 -0.77 8.26 -9.38
N ALA A 93 -0.45 7.00 -9.10
CA ALA A 93 -1.17 5.86 -9.68
C ALA A 93 -2.63 5.81 -9.20
N GLN A 94 -2.86 6.00 -7.90
CA GLN A 94 -4.20 6.05 -7.29
C GLN A 94 -5.05 7.16 -7.91
N TRP A 95 -4.51 8.38 -7.97
CA TRP A 95 -5.18 9.53 -8.57
C TRP A 95 -5.57 9.25 -10.03
N ARG A 96 -4.69 8.60 -10.80
CA ARG A 96 -4.97 8.26 -12.20
C ARG A 96 -6.07 7.21 -12.36
N LEU A 97 -6.27 6.32 -11.39
CA LEU A 97 -7.40 5.39 -11.39
C LEU A 97 -8.71 6.06 -10.92
N ILE A 98 -8.63 7.08 -10.07
CA ILE A 98 -9.78 7.90 -9.65
C ILE A 98 -10.24 8.79 -10.81
N ASP A 99 -9.31 9.39 -11.55
CA ASP A 99 -9.62 10.34 -12.60
C ASP A 99 -9.99 9.68 -13.94
N GLY A 100 -11.29 9.56 -14.21
CA GLY A 100 -11.82 9.22 -15.52
C GLY A 100 -11.84 7.71 -15.78
N VAL A 101 -11.70 7.31 -17.05
CA VAL A 101 -11.73 5.90 -17.47
C VAL A 101 -10.34 5.50 -17.88
N THR A 102 -9.86 4.38 -17.35
CA THR A 102 -8.49 3.89 -17.58
C THR A 102 -8.48 2.62 -18.42
N SER A 103 -7.36 2.35 -19.08
CA SER A 103 -7.17 1.10 -19.83
C SER A 103 -6.77 -0.03 -18.89
N ALA A 104 -7.03 -1.28 -19.30
CA ALA A 104 -6.59 -2.47 -18.56
C ALA A 104 -5.06 -2.52 -18.35
N GLN A 105 -4.28 -1.94 -19.28
CA GLN A 105 -2.83 -1.85 -19.17
C GLN A 105 -2.41 -0.91 -18.03
N THR A 106 -3.07 0.26 -17.91
CA THR A 106 -2.82 1.20 -16.81
C THR A 106 -3.20 0.58 -15.46
N LEU A 107 -4.34 -0.12 -15.41
CA LEU A 107 -4.77 -0.83 -14.22
C LEU A 107 -3.74 -1.89 -13.80
N ALA A 108 -3.26 -2.71 -14.73
CA ALA A 108 -2.23 -3.71 -14.46
C ALA A 108 -0.90 -3.10 -13.99
N ALA A 109 -0.49 -1.95 -14.53
CA ALA A 109 0.70 -1.23 -14.07
C ALA A 109 0.54 -0.70 -12.63
N ALA A 110 -0.66 -0.20 -12.29
CA ALA A 110 -0.97 0.28 -10.95
C ALA A 110 -0.94 -0.84 -9.90
N ALA A 111 -1.29 -2.08 -10.26
CA ALA A 111 -1.25 -3.24 -9.34
C ALA A 111 0.14 -3.50 -8.73
N VAL A 112 1.20 -3.09 -9.43
CA VAL A 112 2.58 -3.25 -8.95
C VAL A 112 2.94 -2.21 -7.88
N LEU A 113 2.24 -1.07 -7.88
CA LEU A 113 2.54 0.09 -7.04
C LEU A 113 1.59 0.19 -5.84
N LEU A 114 0.34 -0.24 -6.03
CA LEU A 114 -0.72 -0.07 -5.04
C LEU A 114 -0.84 -1.29 -4.12
N GLN A 115 -0.93 -1.01 -2.83
CA GLN A 115 -1.51 -1.94 -1.85
C GLN A 115 -3.04 -1.97 -1.97
N ARG A 116 -3.63 -3.06 -1.48
CA ARG A 116 -5.08 -3.28 -1.45
C ARG A 116 -5.88 -2.06 -0.96
N HIS A 117 -5.45 -1.44 0.14
CA HIS A 117 -6.17 -0.31 0.74
C HIS A 117 -6.27 0.91 -0.20
N HIS A 118 -5.23 1.20 -0.99
CA HIS A 118 -5.30 2.27 -1.98
C HIS A 118 -6.36 2.01 -3.04
N TYR A 119 -6.52 0.75 -3.49
CA TYR A 119 -7.55 0.43 -4.48
C TYR A 119 -8.96 0.49 -3.90
N VAL A 120 -9.13 0.10 -2.62
CA VAL A 120 -10.41 0.29 -1.93
C VAL A 120 -10.81 1.77 -1.91
N GLU A 121 -9.86 2.66 -1.59
CA GLU A 121 -10.08 4.11 -1.66
C GLU A 121 -10.42 4.58 -3.08
N VAL A 122 -9.76 4.05 -4.12
CA VAL A 122 -10.14 4.35 -5.52
C VAL A 122 -11.61 4.02 -5.78
N VAL A 123 -12.06 2.83 -5.36
CA VAL A 123 -13.44 2.38 -5.56
C VAL A 123 -14.42 3.27 -4.79
N GLU A 124 -14.06 3.70 -3.58
CA GLU A 124 -14.87 4.59 -2.75
C GLU A 124 -14.96 6.02 -3.31
N GLU A 125 -13.84 6.63 -3.66
CA GLU A 125 -13.80 7.98 -4.25
C GLU A 125 -14.57 8.03 -5.58
N ARG A 126 -14.41 7.02 -6.45
CA ARG A 126 -15.19 6.93 -7.69
C ARG A 126 -16.69 6.81 -7.42
N ALA A 127 -17.09 6.03 -6.41
CA ALA A 127 -18.49 5.89 -6.05
C ALA A 127 -19.07 7.18 -5.46
N SER A 128 -18.29 7.93 -4.68
CA SER A 128 -18.64 9.27 -4.19
C SER A 128 -18.94 10.23 -5.34
N ASP A 129 -18.17 10.14 -6.44
CA ASP A 129 -18.41 10.88 -7.68
C ASP A 129 -19.52 10.30 -8.58
N CYS A 130 -20.32 9.36 -8.09
CA CYS A 130 -21.37 8.68 -8.85
C CYS A 130 -20.84 7.94 -10.10
N ARG A 131 -19.58 7.51 -10.10
CA ARG A 131 -18.96 6.69 -11.15
C ARG A 131 -18.86 5.23 -10.72
N CYS A 132 -18.83 4.32 -11.68
CA CYS A 132 -18.56 2.91 -11.38
C CYS A 132 -17.17 2.77 -10.76
N GLY A 133 -17.09 2.05 -9.63
CA GLY A 133 -15.85 1.81 -8.90
C GLY A 133 -14.80 1.02 -9.69
N TYR A 134 -15.19 0.29 -10.73
CA TYR A 134 -14.23 -0.38 -11.61
C TYR A 134 -13.57 0.65 -12.55
N PRO A 135 -12.24 0.90 -12.48
CA PRO A 135 -11.60 2.02 -13.19
C PRO A 135 -11.65 1.95 -14.73
N CYS A 136 -11.82 0.75 -15.30
CA CYS A 136 -11.99 0.58 -16.75
C CYS A 136 -13.45 0.76 -17.22
N CYS A 137 -14.38 1.06 -16.32
CA CYS A 137 -15.77 1.30 -16.65
C CYS A 137 -16.07 2.81 -16.72
N ALA A 138 -16.71 3.23 -17.80
CA ALA A 138 -17.20 4.60 -18.01
C ALA A 138 -18.61 4.85 -17.47
N ALA A 139 -19.30 3.80 -17.00
CA ALA A 139 -20.68 3.93 -16.57
C ALA A 139 -20.78 4.70 -15.25
N ASN A 140 -21.78 5.56 -15.16
CA ASN A 140 -22.17 6.16 -13.90
C ASN A 140 -23.02 5.18 -13.09
N ILE A 141 -22.89 5.23 -11.77
CA ILE A 141 -23.84 4.57 -10.88
C ILE A 141 -25.02 5.53 -10.70
N LYS A 142 -26.24 5.02 -10.89
CA LYS A 142 -27.43 5.79 -10.54
C LYS A 142 -27.36 6.06 -9.04
N GLY A 143 -27.59 7.31 -8.61
CA GLY A 143 -27.63 7.67 -7.20
C GLY A 143 -28.58 6.72 -6.46
N ARG A 144 -28.03 5.79 -5.67
CA ARG A 144 -28.80 4.73 -5.01
C ARG A 144 -29.36 5.21 -3.66
N ALA A 145 -29.74 6.48 -3.57
CA ALA A 145 -30.41 7.00 -2.40
C ALA A 145 -31.65 6.14 -2.13
N GLY A 146 -31.66 5.44 -0.98
CA GLY A 146 -32.76 4.57 -0.57
C GLY A 146 -32.61 3.07 -0.89
N THR A 147 -31.50 2.58 -1.47
CA THR A 147 -31.29 1.12 -1.55
C THR A 147 -30.88 0.56 -0.19
N PRO A 148 -31.57 -0.48 0.33
CA PRO A 148 -31.23 -1.07 1.63
C PRO A 148 -29.87 -1.77 1.55
N ARG A 149 -29.07 -1.63 2.61
CA ARG A 149 -27.77 -2.31 2.75
C ARG A 149 -27.89 -3.84 2.70
N PHE A 150 -28.98 -4.39 3.22
CA PHE A 150 -29.18 -5.82 3.33
C PHE A 150 -30.34 -6.31 2.44
N LYS A 151 -30.11 -7.41 1.73
CA LYS A 151 -31.13 -8.13 0.97
C LYS A 151 -31.40 -9.48 1.63
N ILE A 152 -32.64 -9.72 2.03
CA ILE A 152 -33.06 -10.97 2.66
C ILE A 152 -33.63 -11.92 1.59
N SER A 153 -33.07 -13.12 1.51
CA SER A 153 -33.63 -14.22 0.70
C SER A 153 -34.30 -15.22 1.64
N LEU A 154 -35.64 -15.28 1.60
CA LEU A 154 -36.42 -16.23 2.39
C LEU A 154 -36.26 -17.67 1.89
N SER A 155 -36.12 -17.87 0.58
CA SER A 155 -35.94 -19.20 -0.02
C SER A 155 -34.64 -19.87 0.40
N GLN A 156 -33.56 -19.09 0.54
CA GLN A 156 -32.26 -19.60 0.98
C GLN A 156 -31.99 -19.34 2.46
N ARG A 157 -32.88 -18.63 3.17
CA ARG A 157 -32.72 -18.17 4.55
C ARG A 157 -31.37 -17.49 4.78
N LYS A 158 -31.00 -16.58 3.87
CA LYS A 158 -29.72 -15.84 3.89
C LYS A 158 -29.96 -14.33 3.81
N VAL A 159 -29.14 -13.58 4.55
CA VAL A 159 -29.05 -12.12 4.47
C VAL A 159 -27.77 -11.78 3.70
N TYR A 160 -27.92 -11.03 2.62
CA TYR A 160 -26.82 -10.58 1.78
C TYR A 160 -26.52 -9.11 2.06
N ASP A 161 -25.26 -8.79 2.32
CA ASP A 161 -24.79 -7.40 2.29
C ASP A 161 -24.60 -6.99 0.82
N VAL A 162 -25.39 -6.02 0.37
CA VAL A 162 -25.35 -5.51 -1.01
C VAL A 162 -24.60 -4.19 -1.12
N GLU A 163 -24.10 -3.64 0.00
CA GLU A 163 -23.36 -2.37 0.02
C GLU A 163 -22.15 -2.39 -0.91
N GLY A 164 -21.43 -3.51 -0.96
CA GLY A 164 -20.32 -3.71 -1.92
C GLY A 164 -20.76 -3.54 -3.38
N LEU A 165 -21.97 -3.97 -3.72
CA LEU A 165 -22.53 -3.89 -5.06
C LEU A 165 -23.02 -2.48 -5.44
N HIS A 166 -23.17 -1.59 -4.45
CA HIS A 166 -23.66 -0.23 -4.67
C HIS A 166 -22.60 0.66 -5.34
N ARG A 167 -21.32 0.31 -5.17
CA ARG A 167 -20.18 1.02 -5.75
C ARG A 167 -19.98 0.71 -7.25
N PHE A 168 -20.75 -0.23 -7.82
CA PHE A 168 -20.59 -0.68 -9.20
C PHE A 168 -21.88 -0.53 -10.02
N CYS A 169 -21.74 -0.41 -11.33
CA CYS A 169 -22.88 -0.38 -12.26
C CYS A 169 -23.57 -1.76 -12.41
N GLY A 170 -22.91 -2.85 -12.01
CA GLY A 170 -23.45 -4.20 -12.06
C GLY A 170 -22.50 -5.26 -11.50
N VAL A 171 -22.96 -6.52 -11.48
CA VAL A 171 -22.25 -7.66 -10.88
C VAL A 171 -20.92 -7.93 -11.57
N GLU A 172 -20.85 -7.77 -12.89
CA GLU A 172 -19.61 -8.05 -13.63
C GLU A 172 -18.50 -7.06 -13.30
N CYS A 173 -18.80 -5.76 -13.20
CA CYS A 173 -17.82 -4.76 -12.76
C CYS A 173 -17.39 -4.99 -11.31
N SER A 174 -18.31 -5.41 -10.43
CA SER A 174 -17.96 -5.80 -9.06
C SER A 174 -17.00 -6.99 -9.04
N ARG A 175 -17.27 -8.02 -9.84
CA ARG A 175 -16.44 -9.23 -9.95
C ARG A 175 -15.05 -8.92 -10.50
N LEU A 176 -14.95 -8.13 -11.57
CA LEU A 176 -13.68 -7.72 -12.17
C LEU A 176 -12.86 -6.84 -11.21
N SER A 177 -13.53 -5.93 -10.51
CA SER A 177 -12.88 -5.09 -9.50
C SER A 177 -12.37 -5.91 -8.32
N HIS A 178 -13.14 -6.87 -7.81
CA HIS A 178 -12.70 -7.79 -6.75
C HIS A 178 -11.58 -8.72 -7.18
N ALA A 179 -11.50 -9.07 -8.47
CA ALA A 179 -10.39 -9.87 -8.99
C ALA A 179 -9.08 -9.08 -9.09
N TYR A 180 -9.16 -7.75 -9.11
CA TYR A 180 -8.00 -6.85 -9.09
C TYR A 180 -7.53 -6.55 -7.66
N GLU A 181 -8.46 -6.34 -6.72
CA GLU A 181 -8.21 -6.06 -5.30
C GLU A 181 -7.34 -7.12 -4.60
#